data_AF-A0A7V3VVX9-F1
#
_entry.id   AF-A0A7V3VVX9-F1
#
_cell.length_a   1.000
_cell.length_b   1.000
_cell.length_c   1.000
_cell.angle_alpha   90.00
_cell.angle_beta   90.00
_cell.angle_gamma   90.00
#
_symmetry.space_group_name_H-M   'P 1'
#
loop_
_entity.id
_entity.type
_entity.pdbx_description
1 polymer ?
#
loop_
_entity_poly.entity_id
_entity_poly.type
_entity_poly.pdbx_seq_one_letter_code
_entity_poly.pdbx_strand_id
1 'polypeptide(L)'
;MERIRASFSKTDITPDFPGLVGLELEQDLSCSTIYTTGAGGDVNPVNYKKEGYQFRNSWIISHLIAKRIKEALPLILTTIHIRSCARNELMLSIPIRLPDLKMIERIFRKNEQILRDKKGIGLNNIRVAQSYCQWAQDAIKEYKKGVKKHIKLKVQIYRFGRDLFITIPGEVLAEPGI
;
A
#
# COMPACT_ATOMS: atom_id res chain seq x y z
N MET A 1 3.73 27.80 -2.94
CA MET A 1 3.64 26.78 -1.87
C MET A 1 2.61 27.07 -0.77
N GLU A 2 1.93 28.22 -0.71
CA GLU A 2 0.90 28.48 0.33
C GLU A 2 -0.50 27.90 0.04
N ARG A 3 -0.81 27.51 -1.19
CA ARG A 3 -2.17 27.08 -1.59
C ARG A 3 -2.61 25.71 -1.07
N ILE A 4 -1.68 24.84 -0.67
CA ILE A 4 -1.99 23.52 -0.06
C ILE A 4 -1.81 23.58 1.47
N ARG A 5 -2.07 24.74 2.07
CA ARG A 5 -2.40 24.85 3.51
C ARG A 5 -3.91 24.97 3.72
N ALA A 6 -4.71 24.61 2.72
CA ALA A 6 -6.13 24.40 2.89
C ALA A 6 -6.33 23.40 4.05
N SER A 7 -7.14 23.81 5.02
CA SER A 7 -7.46 23.05 6.21
C SER A 7 -8.24 21.79 5.84
N PHE A 8 -7.53 20.75 5.43
CA PHE A 8 -8.17 19.47 5.12
C PHE A 8 -8.81 18.91 6.39
N SER A 9 -10.12 18.69 6.29
CA SER A 9 -10.91 18.04 7.31
C SER A 9 -10.67 16.52 7.26
N LYS A 10 -10.98 15.80 8.35
CA LYS A 10 -10.88 14.32 8.36
C LYS A 10 -11.81 13.63 7.34
N THR A 11 -12.73 14.36 6.73
CA THR A 11 -13.75 13.84 5.80
C THR A 11 -13.46 14.14 4.33
N ASP A 12 -12.37 14.86 4.04
CA ASP A 12 -12.05 15.22 2.66
C ASP A 12 -11.48 14.02 1.91
N ILE A 13 -11.92 13.86 0.66
CA ILE A 13 -11.38 12.84 -0.24
C ILE A 13 -9.95 13.26 -0.58
N THR A 14 -8.99 12.42 -0.23
CA THR A 14 -7.57 12.61 -0.49
C THR A 14 -7.04 11.42 -1.28
N PRO A 15 -6.14 11.63 -2.26
CA PRO A 15 -5.48 10.53 -2.98
C PRO A 15 -4.36 9.87 -2.15
N ASP A 16 -4.29 10.19 -0.84
CA ASP A 16 -3.24 9.81 0.10
C ASP A 16 -1.84 10.22 -0.39
N PHE A 17 -0.79 9.72 0.28
CA PHE A 17 0.58 10.10 -0.03
C PHE A 17 1.00 9.87 -1.49
N PRO A 18 0.59 8.80 -2.22
CA PRO A 18 1.01 8.62 -3.61
C PRO A 18 0.52 9.74 -4.54
N GLY A 19 -0.73 10.19 -4.37
CA GLY A 19 -1.26 11.28 -5.18
C GLY A 19 -0.68 12.63 -4.81
N LEU A 20 -0.37 12.85 -3.53
CA LEU A 20 0.33 14.07 -3.08
C LEU A 20 1.77 14.13 -3.60
N VAL A 21 2.48 12.99 -3.71
CA VAL A 21 3.78 12.91 -4.39
C VAL A 21 3.65 13.32 -5.86
N GLY A 22 2.65 12.76 -6.55
CA GLY A 22 2.37 13.12 -7.94
C GLY A 22 2.14 14.61 -8.10
N LEU A 23 1.24 15.19 -7.31
CA LEU A 23 0.93 16.62 -7.35
C LEU A 23 2.17 17.50 -7.17
N GLU A 24 3.08 17.16 -6.24
CA GLU A 24 4.31 17.92 -6.02
C GLU A 24 5.29 17.79 -7.21
N LEU A 25 5.42 16.60 -7.79
CA LEU A 25 6.29 16.38 -8.95
C LEU A 25 5.76 17.05 -10.21
N GLU A 26 4.46 16.95 -10.47
CA GLU A 26 3.83 17.54 -11.66
C GLU A 26 3.93 19.07 -11.65
N GLN A 27 3.79 19.70 -10.48
CA GLN A 27 3.95 21.15 -10.31
C GLN A 27 5.39 21.61 -10.56
N ASP A 28 6.37 20.87 -10.05
CA ASP A 28 7.78 21.28 -10.12
C ASP A 28 8.45 20.91 -11.44
N LEU A 29 8.05 19.80 -12.06
CA LEU A 29 8.69 19.24 -13.27
C LEU A 29 7.88 19.47 -14.54
N SER A 30 6.67 20.04 -14.46
CA SER A 30 5.77 20.24 -15.61
C SER A 30 5.54 18.96 -16.44
N CYS A 31 5.44 17.82 -15.76
CA CYS A 31 5.19 16.51 -16.35
C CYS A 31 3.91 15.88 -15.78
N SER A 32 3.47 14.74 -16.34
CA SER A 32 2.47 13.89 -15.69
C SER A 32 3.17 12.77 -14.93
N THR A 33 2.67 12.43 -13.75
CA THR A 33 3.28 11.40 -12.89
C THR A 33 2.33 10.25 -12.64
N ILE A 34 2.80 9.02 -12.83
CA ILE A 34 2.11 7.81 -12.41
C ILE A 34 2.91 7.19 -11.28
N TYR A 35 2.28 7.06 -10.11
CA TYR A 35 2.86 6.33 -8.99
C TYR A 35 2.38 4.87 -9.03
N THR A 36 3.31 3.92 -9.09
CA THR A 36 3.02 2.49 -8.99
C THR A 36 3.57 1.92 -7.68
N THR A 37 2.82 1.04 -7.03
CA THR A 37 3.29 0.34 -5.84
C THR A 37 4.17 -0.85 -6.23
N GLY A 38 5.31 -1.01 -5.52
CA GLY A 38 6.13 -2.22 -5.57
C GLY A 38 5.66 -3.26 -4.54
N ALA A 39 6.56 -4.17 -4.16
CA ALA A 39 6.34 -5.06 -3.02
C ALA A 39 6.41 -4.27 -1.71
N GLY A 40 5.31 -4.20 -0.98
CA GLY A 40 5.19 -3.36 0.22
C GLY A 40 3.93 -3.62 1.06
N GLY A 41 3.29 -4.77 0.91
CA GLY A 41 2.07 -5.13 1.66
C GLY A 41 2.25 -5.20 3.17
N ASP A 42 3.50 -5.31 3.65
CA ASP A 42 3.89 -5.27 5.06
C ASP A 42 4.61 -3.97 5.45
N VAL A 43 4.71 -3.00 4.53
CA VAL A 43 5.35 -1.72 4.77
C VAL A 43 4.30 -0.68 5.14
N ASN A 44 4.30 -0.24 6.40
CA ASN A 44 3.49 0.89 6.81
C ASN A 44 4.33 2.17 6.78
N PRO A 45 3.99 3.16 5.94
CA PRO A 45 4.77 4.39 5.84
C PRO A 45 4.60 5.31 7.07
N VAL A 46 3.64 5.03 7.96
CA VAL A 46 3.36 5.83 9.16
C VAL A 46 3.98 5.19 10.40
N ASN A 47 4.88 5.92 11.05
CA ASN A 47 5.38 5.55 12.38
C ASN A 47 4.33 5.96 13.43
N TYR A 48 3.53 5.01 13.91
CA TYR A 48 2.46 5.20 14.91
C TYR A 48 2.94 5.81 16.25
N LYS A 49 4.25 5.96 16.47
CA LYS A 49 4.80 6.51 17.72
C LYS A 49 4.56 8.02 17.91
N LYS A 50 4.10 8.75 16.89
CA LYS A 50 3.75 10.17 17.02
C LYS A 50 2.27 10.37 16.70
N GLU A 51 1.47 10.52 17.76
CA GLU A 51 0.09 11.01 17.64
C GLU A 51 0.10 12.38 16.96
N GLY A 52 -0.52 12.46 15.79
CA GLY A 52 -0.56 13.66 14.98
C GLY A 52 -1.26 13.37 13.66
N TYR A 53 -2.16 14.29 13.28
CA TYR A 53 -2.95 14.34 12.04
C TYR A 53 -2.50 13.40 10.92
N GLN A 54 -3.34 12.42 10.57
CA GLN A 54 -3.12 11.49 9.44
C GLN A 54 -2.73 12.23 8.15
N PHE A 55 -3.37 13.38 7.87
CA PHE A 55 -3.05 14.21 6.72
C PHE A 55 -1.64 14.82 6.77
N ARG A 56 -1.22 15.34 7.93
CA ARG A 56 0.13 15.91 8.10
C ARG A 56 1.19 14.84 7.89
N ASN A 57 0.92 13.61 8.34
CA ASN A 57 1.81 12.48 8.11
C ASN A 57 1.88 12.13 6.61
N SER A 58 0.74 12.03 5.91
CA SER A 58 0.72 11.80 4.46
C SER A 58 1.49 12.91 3.71
N TRP A 59 1.32 14.18 4.08
CA TRP A 59 2.06 15.29 3.46
C TRP A 59 3.56 15.21 3.69
N ILE A 60 4.01 14.97 4.94
CA ILE A 60 5.45 14.83 5.26
C ILE A 60 6.06 13.68 4.48
N ILE A 61 5.40 12.52 4.46
CA ILE A 61 5.86 11.33 3.71
C ILE A 61 5.94 11.66 2.22
N SER A 62 4.91 12.32 1.68
CA SER A 62 4.87 12.69 0.26
C SER A 62 6.01 13.62 -0.11
N HIS A 63 6.25 14.64 0.70
CA HIS A 63 7.32 15.60 0.46
C HIS A 63 8.70 14.93 0.50
N LEU A 64 8.93 14.03 1.44
CA LEU A 64 10.18 13.26 1.53
C LEU A 64 10.40 12.37 0.31
N ILE A 65 9.35 11.66 -0.14
CA ILE A 65 9.41 10.80 -1.33
C ILE A 65 9.64 11.66 -2.58
N ALA A 66 8.88 12.73 -2.78
CA ALA A 66 9.01 13.62 -3.93
C ALA A 66 10.41 14.25 -4.01
N LYS A 67 10.94 14.72 -2.87
CA LYS A 67 12.33 15.20 -2.79
C LYS A 67 13.32 14.12 -3.21
N ARG A 68 13.15 12.88 -2.73
CA ARG A 68 14.05 11.78 -3.06
C ARG A 68 13.98 11.40 -4.55
N ILE A 69 12.80 11.46 -5.15
CA ILE A 69 12.62 11.26 -6.59
C ILE A 69 13.35 12.35 -7.38
N LYS A 70 13.21 13.63 -6.99
CA LYS A 70 13.89 14.76 -7.65
C LYS A 70 15.42 14.65 -7.54
N GLU A 71 15.94 14.17 -6.41
CA GLU A 71 17.38 13.89 -6.24
C GLU A 71 17.86 12.73 -7.11
N ALA A 72 17.01 11.70 -7.30
CA ALA A 72 17.34 10.52 -8.09
C ALA A 72 17.20 10.75 -9.60
N LEU A 73 16.28 11.63 -10.04
CA LEU A 73 15.94 11.82 -11.45
C LEU A 73 17.17 12.13 -12.34
N PRO A 74 18.10 13.03 -11.96
CA PRO A 74 19.30 13.30 -12.75
C PRO A 74 20.28 12.11 -12.82
N LEU A 75 20.17 11.15 -11.90
CA LEU A 75 21.00 9.95 -11.86
C LEU A 75 20.45 8.83 -12.77
N ILE A 76 19.23 8.98 -13.30
CA ILE A 76 18.64 8.03 -14.23
C ILE A 76 19.29 8.22 -15.60
N LEU A 77 20.37 7.48 -15.84
CA LEU A 77 21.16 7.52 -17.08
C LEU A 77 20.44 6.86 -18.29
N THR A 78 19.35 6.14 -18.05
CA THR A 78 18.63 5.36 -19.07
C THR A 78 17.36 6.06 -19.50
N THR A 79 17.41 6.75 -20.63
CA THR A 79 16.20 7.03 -21.41
C THR A 79 15.82 5.74 -22.16
N ILE A 80 14.85 4.99 -21.63
CA ILE A 80 14.35 3.81 -22.33
C ILE A 80 13.50 4.31 -23.51
N HIS A 81 14.08 4.31 -24.70
CA HIS A 81 13.30 4.45 -25.93
C HIS A 81 12.55 3.13 -26.17
N ILE A 82 11.32 3.05 -25.66
CA ILE A 82 10.45 1.90 -25.84
C ILE A 82 10.00 1.84 -27.30
N ARG A 83 10.62 0.97 -28.10
CA ARG A 83 10.21 0.72 -29.50
C ARG A 83 9.08 -0.30 -29.61
N SER A 84 8.93 -1.17 -28.61
CA SER A 84 7.93 -2.23 -28.58
C SER A 84 7.56 -2.56 -27.15
N CYS A 85 6.27 -2.70 -26.88
CA CYS A 85 5.75 -3.28 -25.65
C CYS A 85 5.18 -4.67 -25.98
N ALA A 86 5.73 -5.71 -25.36
CA ALA A 86 5.12 -7.04 -25.41
C ALA A 86 4.30 -7.23 -24.14
N ARG A 87 3.01 -7.53 -24.31
CA ARG A 87 2.11 -7.93 -23.22
C ARG A 87 1.96 -9.45 -23.23
N ASN A 88 2.38 -10.07 -22.14
CA ASN A 88 2.16 -11.49 -21.90
C ASN A 88 1.26 -11.69 -20.70
N GLU A 89 0.48 -12.76 -20.71
CA GLU A 89 -0.31 -13.20 -19.57
C GLU A 89 0.22 -14.55 -19.12
N LEU A 90 0.54 -14.66 -17.84
CA LEU A 90 1.10 -15.88 -17.25
C LEU A 90 0.26 -16.30 -16.05
N MET A 91 -0.02 -17.60 -15.97
CA MET A 91 -0.62 -18.20 -14.77
C MET A 91 0.50 -18.62 -13.83
N LEU A 92 0.62 -17.93 -12.69
CA LEU A 92 1.57 -18.26 -11.65
C LEU A 92 0.89 -18.96 -10.48
N SER A 93 1.56 -19.96 -9.91
CA SER A 93 1.17 -20.59 -8.66
C SER A 93 1.97 -19.96 -7.53
N ILE A 94 1.37 -19.02 -6.81
CA ILE A 94 2.05 -18.24 -5.75
C ILE A 94 1.79 -18.90 -4.40
N PRO A 95 2.82 -19.12 -3.57
CA PRO A 95 2.64 -19.65 -2.23
C PRO A 95 1.85 -18.66 -1.36
N ILE A 96 0.88 -19.17 -0.60
CA ILE A 96 0.15 -18.36 0.37
C ILE A 96 0.80 -18.59 1.74
N ARG A 97 1.21 -17.50 2.38
CA ARG A 97 1.64 -17.52 3.78
C ARG A 97 0.58 -16.82 4.63
N LEU A 98 -0.18 -17.61 5.39
CA LEU A 98 -1.08 -17.06 6.40
C LEU A 98 -0.34 -16.86 7.73
N PRO A 99 -0.71 -15.83 8.51
CA PRO A 99 -0.29 -15.72 9.91
C PRO A 99 -0.75 -16.93 10.71
N ASP A 100 -0.05 -17.27 11.77
CA ASP A 100 -0.41 -18.37 12.65
C ASP A 100 -1.81 -18.19 13.28
N LEU A 101 -2.55 -19.28 13.42
CA LEU A 101 -3.93 -19.26 13.94
C LEU A 101 -4.01 -18.57 15.31
N LYS A 102 -3.02 -18.79 16.18
CA LYS A 102 -2.94 -18.14 17.50
C LYS A 102 -2.83 -16.61 17.38
N MET A 103 -2.03 -16.10 16.44
CA MET A 103 -1.95 -14.66 16.19
C MET A 103 -3.27 -14.11 15.66
N ILE A 104 -3.93 -14.81 14.74
CA ILE A 104 -5.23 -14.39 14.18
C ILE A 104 -6.29 -14.33 15.29
N GLU A 105 -6.39 -15.37 16.11
CA GLU A 105 -7.31 -15.40 17.26
C GLU A 105 -7.03 -14.29 18.27
N ARG A 106 -5.73 -13.99 18.51
CA ARG A 106 -5.32 -12.87 19.36
C ARG A 106 -5.75 -11.52 18.78
N ILE A 107 -5.57 -11.31 17.48
CA ILE A 107 -6.02 -10.10 16.78
C ILE A 107 -7.55 -9.97 16.87
N PHE A 108 -8.28 -11.07 16.65
CA PHE A 108 -9.74 -11.08 16.77
C PHE A 108 -10.19 -10.67 18.18
N ARG A 109 -9.70 -11.35 19.23
CA ARG A 109 -10.09 -11.04 20.62
C ARG A 109 -9.72 -9.63 21.04
N LYS A 110 -8.55 -9.14 20.63
CA LYS A 110 -8.11 -7.76 20.91
C LYS A 110 -9.07 -6.74 20.31
N ASN A 111 -9.42 -6.89 19.04
CA ASN A 111 -10.31 -5.94 18.36
C ASN A 111 -11.77 -6.10 18.80
N GLU A 112 -12.21 -7.32 19.14
CA GLU A 112 -13.53 -7.56 19.71
C GLU A 112 -13.68 -6.83 21.06
N GLN A 113 -12.66 -6.86 21.92
CA GLN A 113 -12.66 -6.14 23.18
C GLN A 113 -12.78 -4.61 22.97
N ILE A 114 -12.02 -4.06 22.02
CA ILE A 114 -12.10 -2.64 21.61
C ILE A 114 -13.54 -2.28 21.19
N LEU A 115 -14.21 -3.17 20.45
CA LEU A 115 -15.59 -2.97 20.00
C LEU A 115 -16.64 -3.13 21.11
N ARG A 116 -16.34 -3.88 22.18
CA ARG A 116 -17.21 -4.04 23.35
C ARG A 116 -17.12 -2.85 24.29
N ASP A 117 -15.91 -2.36 24.54
CA ASP A 117 -15.68 -1.33 25.55
C ASP A 117 -16.26 0.04 25.13
N LYS A 118 -16.30 0.34 23.82
CA LYS A 118 -16.91 1.52 23.13
C LYS A 118 -16.68 2.92 23.73
N LYS A 119 -16.10 3.07 24.91
CA LYS A 119 -15.94 4.33 25.63
C LYS A 119 -14.72 5.08 25.12
N GLY A 120 -14.94 6.31 24.62
CA GLY A 120 -13.88 7.22 24.23
C GLY A 120 -13.16 6.87 22.91
N ILE A 121 -13.63 5.87 22.17
CA ILE A 121 -13.01 5.43 20.92
C ILE A 121 -13.67 6.16 19.75
N GLY A 122 -12.89 6.91 18.97
CA GLY A 122 -13.39 7.62 17.78
C GLY A 122 -13.93 6.67 16.70
N LEU A 123 -14.88 7.15 15.89
CA LEU A 123 -15.55 6.39 14.81
C LEU A 123 -14.58 5.65 13.87
N ASN A 124 -13.45 6.26 13.51
CA ASN A 124 -12.44 5.61 12.66
C ASN A 124 -11.83 4.37 13.32
N ASN A 125 -11.54 4.44 14.62
CA ASN A 125 -10.97 3.31 15.35
C ASN A 125 -11.98 2.17 15.49
N ILE A 126 -13.28 2.49 15.57
CA ILE A 126 -14.36 1.48 15.54
C ILE A 126 -14.38 0.78 14.18
N ARG A 127 -14.34 1.53 13.06
CA ARG A 127 -14.34 0.95 11.70
C ARG A 127 -13.11 0.08 11.44
N VAL A 128 -11.94 0.54 11.89
CA VAL A 128 -10.69 -0.22 11.81
C VAL A 128 -10.82 -1.53 12.60
N ALA A 129 -11.28 -1.47 13.85
CA ALA A 129 -11.48 -2.67 14.67
C ALA A 129 -12.52 -3.64 14.06
N GLN A 130 -13.61 -3.13 13.47
CA GLN A 130 -14.58 -3.94 12.72
C GLN A 130 -13.93 -4.68 11.55
N SER A 131 -13.10 -3.98 10.76
CA SER A 131 -12.39 -4.56 9.62
C SER A 131 -11.44 -5.67 10.08
N TYR A 132 -10.66 -5.43 11.14
CA TYR A 132 -9.77 -6.45 11.71
C TYR A 132 -10.53 -7.68 12.23
N CYS A 133 -11.68 -7.50 12.88
CA CYS A 133 -12.52 -8.62 13.32
C CYS A 133 -13.02 -9.43 12.13
N GLN A 134 -13.51 -8.77 11.08
CA GLN A 134 -14.01 -9.43 9.87
C GLN A 134 -12.89 -10.21 9.18
N TRP A 135 -11.74 -9.59 8.93
CA TRP A 135 -10.58 -10.23 8.32
C TRP A 135 -10.09 -11.43 9.13
N ALA A 136 -10.05 -11.31 10.46
CA ALA A 136 -9.65 -12.42 11.32
C ALA A 136 -10.67 -13.58 11.28
N GLN A 137 -11.97 -13.29 11.25
CA GLN A 137 -13.01 -14.33 11.08
C GLN A 137 -12.87 -15.06 9.74
N ASP A 138 -12.65 -14.33 8.66
CA ASP A 138 -12.50 -14.92 7.33
C ASP A 138 -11.22 -15.77 7.25
N ALA A 139 -10.12 -15.32 7.85
CA ALA A 139 -8.90 -16.12 7.96
C ALA A 139 -9.13 -17.42 8.78
N ILE A 140 -9.85 -17.35 9.90
CA ILE A 140 -10.20 -18.54 10.71
C ILE A 140 -11.07 -19.52 9.91
N LYS A 141 -12.03 -19.04 9.11
CA LYS A 141 -12.84 -19.89 8.24
C LYS A 141 -11.98 -20.63 7.20
N GLU A 142 -11.01 -19.94 6.60
CA GLU A 142 -10.09 -20.57 5.64
C GLU A 142 -9.18 -21.62 6.31
N TYR A 143 -8.74 -21.38 7.55
CA TYR A 143 -8.05 -22.41 8.34
C TYR A 143 -8.89 -23.67 8.53
N LYS A 144 -10.19 -23.54 8.83
CA LYS A 144 -11.10 -24.68 9.01
C LYS A 144 -11.36 -25.47 7.73
N LYS A 145 -11.31 -24.82 6.57
CA LYS A 145 -11.47 -25.47 5.25
C LYS A 145 -10.21 -26.19 4.77
N GLY A 146 -9.09 -26.01 5.47
CA GLY A 146 -7.76 -26.42 5.01
C GLY A 146 -7.11 -25.31 4.18
N VAL A 147 -6.02 -24.74 4.70
CA VAL A 147 -5.32 -23.63 4.06
C VAL A 147 -4.73 -24.09 2.73
N LYS A 148 -5.16 -23.45 1.63
CA LYS A 148 -4.50 -23.62 0.33
C LYS A 148 -3.07 -23.15 0.45
N LYS A 149 -2.12 -24.03 0.16
CA LYS A 149 -0.69 -23.70 0.14
C LYS A 149 -0.32 -22.77 -1.02
N HIS A 150 -1.11 -22.78 -2.09
CA HIS A 150 -0.87 -21.98 -3.29
C HIS A 150 -2.18 -21.42 -3.85
N ILE A 151 -2.08 -20.25 -4.47
CA ILE A 151 -3.12 -19.64 -5.29
C ILE A 151 -2.63 -19.50 -6.73
N LYS A 152 -3.49 -19.86 -7.69
CA LYS A 152 -3.24 -19.61 -9.10
C LYS A 152 -3.70 -18.19 -9.42
N LEU A 153 -2.76 -17.34 -9.80
CA LEU A 153 -3.01 -15.94 -10.15
C LEU A 153 -2.58 -15.68 -11.58
N LYS A 154 -3.41 -14.92 -12.29
CA LYS A 154 -3.09 -14.40 -13.61
C LYS A 154 -2.29 -13.12 -13.42
N VAL A 155 -1.03 -13.13 -13.84
CA VAL A 155 -0.17 -11.94 -13.85
C VAL A 155 -0.03 -11.41 -15.27
N GLN A 156 0.15 -10.10 -15.41
CA GLN A 156 0.49 -9.50 -16.70
C GLN A 156 1.93 -9.03 -16.65
N ILE A 157 2.65 -9.29 -17.72
CA ILE A 157 4.05 -8.92 -17.86
C ILE A 157 4.15 -7.99 -19.07
N TYR A 158 4.64 -6.78 -18.82
CA TYR A 158 4.91 -5.77 -19.83
C TYR A 158 6.41 -5.63 -19.96
N ARG A 159 6.95 -5.91 -21.15
CA ARG A 159 8.37 -5.75 -21.44
C ARG A 159 8.62 -4.45 -22.18
N PHE A 160 9.49 -3.62 -21.62
CA PHE A 160 9.90 -2.32 -22.14
C PHE A 160 11.42 -2.36 -22.40
N GLY A 161 11.83 -2.83 -23.58
CA GLY A 161 13.24 -3.03 -23.89
C GLY A 161 13.89 -4.11 -23.01
N ARG A 162 14.76 -3.70 -22.08
CA ARG A 162 15.41 -4.59 -21.11
C ARG A 162 14.65 -4.69 -19.79
N ASP A 163 13.70 -3.78 -19.55
CA ASP A 163 12.95 -3.71 -18.31
C ASP A 163 11.65 -4.50 -18.38
N LEU A 164 11.26 -5.05 -17.23
CA LEU A 164 10.04 -5.84 -17.07
C LEU A 164 9.18 -5.21 -15.98
N PHE A 165 7.94 -4.88 -16.34
CA PHE A 165 6.92 -4.45 -15.40
C PHE A 165 5.92 -5.60 -15.23
N ILE A 166 5.87 -6.16 -14.02
CA ILE A 166 5.02 -7.31 -13.69
C ILE A 166 3.88 -6.82 -12.80
N THR A 167 2.64 -7.02 -13.23
CA THR A 167 1.46 -6.73 -12.42
C THR A 167 0.99 -8.01 -11.74
N ILE A 168 1.02 -8.00 -10.41
CA ILE A 168 0.58 -9.11 -9.57
C ILE A 168 -0.71 -8.66 -8.87
N PRO A 169 -1.83 -9.38 -9.04
CA PRO A 169 -3.05 -9.06 -8.32
C PRO A 169 -2.91 -9.41 -6.83
N GLY A 170 -3.21 -8.43 -5.96
CA GLY A 170 -3.10 -8.55 -4.51
C GLY A 170 -1.96 -7.72 -3.93
N GLU A 171 -1.74 -7.84 -2.62
CA GLU A 171 -0.64 -7.17 -1.92
C GLU A 171 0.56 -8.12 -1.81
N VAL A 172 1.69 -7.72 -2.42
CA VAL A 172 2.94 -8.46 -2.36
C VAL A 172 3.75 -7.98 -1.16
N LEU A 173 4.18 -8.90 -0.31
CA LEU A 173 5.01 -8.61 0.87
C LEU A 173 6.44 -8.27 0.43
N ALA A 174 7.08 -7.35 1.15
CA ALA A 174 8.50 -7.06 0.94
C ALA A 174 9.35 -8.19 1.55
N GLU A 175 10.09 -8.91 0.72
CA GLU A 175 11.11 -9.84 1.21
C GLU A 175 12.48 -9.15 1.18
N PRO A 176 13.19 -9.04 2.32
CA PRO A 176 14.53 -8.47 2.33
C PRO A 176 15.49 -9.28 1.46
N GLY A 177 16.15 -8.63 0.50
CA GLY A 177 17.19 -9.25 -0.34
C GLY A 177 16.74 -9.63 -1.75
N ILE A 178 15.52 -9.27 -2.16
CA ILE A 178 15.08 -9.16 -3.55
C ILE A 178 15.24 -7.70 -4.00
#